data_AF-A0A0A8EA50-F1
#
_entry.id   AF-A0A0A8EA50-F1
#
_cell.length_a   1.000
_cell.length_b   1.000
_cell.length_c   1.000
_cell.angle_alpha   90.00
_cell.angle_beta   90.00
_cell.angle_gamma   90.00
#
_symmetry.space_group_name_H-M   'P 1'
#
loop_
_entity.id
_entity.type
_entity.pdbx_description
1 polymer ?
#
loop_
_entity_poly.entity_id
_entity_poly.type
_entity_poly.pdbx_seq_one_letter_code
_entity_poly.pdbx_strand_id
1 'polypeptide(L)'
;MPLPGGGMGPRIADLHLLEAVLHGWDLATATGQDRTGDPDTVKAAYDRWYGNYPDEIRGQTGMFAPSKPAPDDAPVLDRLAAYFGRTV
;
A
#
# COMPACT_ATOMS: atom_id res chain seq x y z
N MET A 1 -4.23 26.78 17.43
CA MET A 1 -5.48 26.33 16.78
C MET A 1 -5.10 25.38 15.67
N PRO A 2 -5.40 24.08 15.73
CA PRO A 2 -5.20 23.19 14.58
C PRO A 2 -6.10 23.68 13.43
N LEU A 3 -5.64 23.54 12.19
CA LEU A 3 -6.47 23.84 11.01
C LEU A 3 -7.66 22.86 10.97
N PRO A 4 -8.88 23.31 10.60
CA PRO A 4 -10.01 22.42 10.44
C PRO A 4 -9.67 21.31 9.44
N GLY A 5 -9.72 20.04 9.87
CA GLY A 5 -9.33 18.86 9.08
C GLY A 5 -8.12 18.05 9.59
N GLY A 6 -7.50 18.42 10.72
CA GLY A 6 -6.50 17.57 11.39
C GLY A 6 -5.04 17.72 10.93
N GLY A 7 -4.72 18.73 10.10
CA GLY A 7 -3.35 19.00 9.65
C GLY A 7 -2.74 17.88 8.79
N MET A 8 -1.46 18.03 8.41
CA MET A 8 -0.77 17.00 7.60
C MET A 8 -0.35 15.76 8.39
N GLY A 9 -0.40 15.79 9.73
CA GLY A 9 0.10 14.71 10.60
C GLY A 9 -0.50 13.34 10.29
N PRO A 10 -1.83 13.17 10.32
CA PRO A 10 -2.47 11.89 10.00
C PRO A 10 -2.12 11.38 8.60
N ARG A 11 -2.06 12.28 7.61
CA ARG A 11 -1.69 11.91 6.23
C ARG A 11 -0.25 11.42 6.13
N ILE A 12 0.68 12.08 6.85
CA ILE A 12 2.08 11.67 6.89
C ILE A 12 2.21 10.31 7.57
N ALA A 13 1.46 10.05 8.63
CA ALA A 13 1.44 8.75 9.31
C ALA A 13 0.90 7.63 8.39
N ASP A 14 -0.22 7.87 7.71
CA ASP A 14 -0.79 6.92 6.74
C ASP A 14 0.19 6.59 5.61
N LEU A 15 0.92 7.61 5.11
CA LEU A 15 1.94 7.43 4.08
C LEU A 15 3.12 6.61 4.60
N HIS A 16 3.65 6.92 5.78
CA HIS A 16 4.76 6.16 6.36
C HIS A 16 4.38 4.69 6.61
N LEU A 17 3.14 4.44 7.06
CA LEU A 17 2.63 3.10 7.23
C LEU A 17 2.61 2.34 5.89
N LEU A 18 2.11 2.96 4.83
CA LEU A 18 2.10 2.35 3.50
C LEU A 18 3.52 2.01 3.02
N GLU A 19 4.44 2.96 3.10
CA GLU A 19 5.82 2.78 2.66
C GLU A 19 6.51 1.65 3.42
N ALA A 20 6.34 1.59 4.74
CA ALA A 20 6.90 0.53 5.56
C ALA A 20 6.32 -0.86 5.19
N VAL A 21 5.00 -0.94 4.95
CA VAL A 21 4.32 -2.18 4.58
C VAL A 21 4.77 -2.67 3.20
N LEU A 22 4.78 -1.79 2.20
CA LEU A 22 5.16 -2.15 0.83
C LEU A 22 6.65 -2.49 0.71
N HIS A 23 7.53 -1.73 1.36
CA HIS A 23 8.95 -2.03 1.33
C HIS A 23 9.33 -3.24 2.19
N GLY A 24 8.58 -3.50 3.26
CA GLY A 24 8.66 -4.78 3.98
C GLY A 24 8.34 -5.96 3.06
N TRP A 25 7.27 -5.84 2.26
CA TRP A 25 6.94 -6.83 1.24
C TRP A 25 8.04 -6.98 0.17
N ASP A 26 8.62 -5.87 -0.29
CA ASP A 26 9.72 -5.89 -1.28
C ASP A 26 10.92 -6.67 -0.74
N LEU A 27 11.33 -6.37 0.51
CA LEU A 27 12.46 -7.04 1.16
C LEU A 27 12.18 -8.52 1.41
N ALA A 28 10.99 -8.85 1.91
CA ALA A 28 10.60 -10.24 2.15
C ALA A 28 10.62 -11.05 0.83
N THR A 29 10.10 -10.48 -0.26
CA THR A 29 10.15 -11.08 -1.60
C THR A 29 11.59 -11.27 -2.07
N ALA A 30 12.42 -10.22 -2.00
CA ALA A 30 13.80 -10.23 -2.49
C ALA A 30 14.72 -11.20 -1.71
N THR A 31 14.36 -11.50 -0.47
CA THR A 31 15.16 -12.36 0.42
C THR A 31 14.54 -13.74 0.65
N GLY A 32 13.40 -14.04 0.03
CA GLY A 32 12.71 -15.33 0.19
C GLY A 32 12.12 -15.57 1.57
N GLN A 33 11.79 -14.50 2.31
CA GLN A 33 11.13 -14.58 3.61
C GLN A 33 9.61 -14.65 3.47
N ASP A 34 8.93 -14.93 4.59
CA ASP A 34 7.47 -14.88 4.68
C ASP A 34 6.95 -13.45 4.40
N ARG A 35 5.90 -13.38 3.56
CA ARG A 35 5.26 -12.15 3.10
C ARG A 35 3.88 -11.93 3.75
N THR A 36 3.55 -12.66 4.80
CA THR A 36 2.26 -12.52 5.50
C THR A 36 2.12 -11.12 6.15
N GLY A 37 3.19 -10.65 6.79
CA GLY A 37 3.20 -9.38 7.53
C GLY A 37 2.36 -9.44 8.82
N ASP A 38 2.36 -8.33 9.57
CA ASP A 38 1.47 -8.17 10.73
C ASP A 38 0.02 -7.91 10.26
N PRO A 39 -0.97 -8.70 10.69
CA PRO A 39 -2.32 -8.65 10.12
C PRO A 39 -3.03 -7.30 10.34
N ASP A 40 -2.83 -6.66 11.50
CA ASP A 40 -3.47 -5.39 11.81
C ASP A 40 -2.85 -4.25 10.98
N THR A 41 -1.53 -4.27 10.85
CA THR A 41 -0.77 -3.32 10.03
C THR A 41 -1.15 -3.43 8.55
N VAL A 42 -1.19 -4.66 8.02
CA VAL A 42 -1.57 -4.93 6.62
C VAL A 42 -3.01 -4.50 6.38
N LYS A 43 -3.93 -4.84 7.29
CA LYS A 43 -5.34 -4.44 7.18
C LYS A 43 -5.51 -2.93 7.20
N ALA A 44 -4.83 -2.22 8.11
CA ALA A 44 -4.88 -0.77 8.20
C ALA A 44 -4.39 -0.09 6.91
N ALA A 45 -3.27 -0.58 6.35
CA ALA A 45 -2.76 -0.08 5.07
C ALA A 45 -3.73 -0.40 3.91
N TYR A 46 -4.26 -1.62 3.86
CA TYR A 46 -5.20 -2.03 2.82
C TYR A 46 -6.47 -1.18 2.83
N ASP A 47 -7.17 -1.08 3.96
CA ASP A 47 -8.42 -0.33 4.09
C ASP A 47 -8.24 1.15 3.76
N ARG A 48 -7.05 1.70 4.06
CA ARG A 48 -6.76 3.12 3.83
C ARG A 48 -6.39 3.43 2.39
N TRP A 49 -5.72 2.52 1.68
CA TRP A 49 -5.07 2.84 0.41
C TRP A 49 -5.65 2.10 -0.79
N TYR A 50 -6.15 0.88 -0.61
CA TYR A 50 -6.67 0.07 -1.71
C TYR A 50 -7.96 0.70 -2.28
N GLY A 51 -8.00 0.89 -3.60
CA GLY A 51 -9.12 1.53 -4.30
C GLY A 51 -9.13 3.06 -4.30
N ASN A 52 -8.31 3.73 -3.47
CA ASN A 52 -8.31 5.20 -3.35
C ASN A 52 -7.45 5.92 -4.40
N TYR A 53 -6.66 5.17 -5.17
CA TYR A 53 -5.79 5.68 -6.24
C TYR A 53 -6.08 4.94 -7.56
N PRO A 54 -7.24 5.13 -8.20
CA PRO A 54 -7.53 4.51 -9.48
C PRO A 54 -6.53 4.97 -10.56
N ASP A 55 -6.47 4.23 -11.68
CA ASP A 55 -5.46 4.41 -12.72
C ASP A 55 -5.43 5.84 -13.29
N GLU A 56 -6.59 6.50 -13.35
CA GLU A 56 -6.74 7.90 -13.79
C GLU A 56 -5.99 8.88 -12.87
N ILE A 57 -5.98 8.64 -11.56
CA ILE A 57 -5.33 9.52 -10.57
C ILE A 57 -3.83 9.24 -10.51
N ARG A 58 -3.43 7.97 -10.47
CA ARG A 58 -1.99 7.61 -10.42
C ARG A 58 -1.25 8.00 -11.71
N GLY A 59 -1.89 7.91 -12.88
CA GLY A 59 -1.30 8.31 -14.17
C GLY A 59 -1.00 9.81 -14.26
N GLN A 60 -1.74 10.65 -13.53
CA GLN A 60 -1.52 12.10 -13.49
C GLN A 60 -0.37 12.52 -12.56
N THR A 61 -0.18 11.78 -11.47
CA THR A 61 0.82 12.12 -10.44
C THR A 61 2.19 11.51 -10.74
N GLY A 62 2.24 10.40 -11.49
CA GLY A 62 3.46 9.62 -11.70
C GLY A 62 4.01 8.99 -10.40
N MET A 63 3.27 9.09 -9.30
CA MET A 63 3.70 8.70 -7.96
C MET A 63 3.61 7.19 -7.76
N PHE A 64 2.68 6.52 -8.46
CA PHE A 64 2.48 5.08 -8.39
C PHE A 64 2.47 4.47 -9.79
N ALA A 65 3.08 3.29 -9.91
CA ALA A 65 2.97 2.46 -11.11
C ALA A 65 1.51 2.02 -11.36
N PRO A 66 1.16 1.64 -12.60
CA PRO A 66 -0.14 1.02 -12.88
C PRO A 66 -0.40 -0.18 -11.97
N SER A 67 -1.66 -0.38 -11.59
CA SER A 67 -2.02 -1.56 -10.82
C SER A 67 -1.79 -2.83 -11.64
N LYS A 68 -1.46 -3.94 -10.96
CA LYS A 68 -1.27 -5.25 -11.56
C LYS A 68 -2.31 -6.23 -11.04
N PRO A 69 -2.66 -7.27 -11.82
CA PRO A 69 -3.54 -8.32 -11.33
C PRO A 69 -2.87 -9.09 -10.18
N ALA A 70 -3.70 -9.54 -9.24
CA ALA A 70 -3.33 -10.51 -8.22
C ALA A 70 -4.32 -11.69 -8.30
N PRO A 71 -3.90 -12.92 -7.98
CA PRO A 71 -4.82 -14.04 -7.80
C PRO A 71 -5.95 -13.70 -6.80
N ASP A 72 -7.15 -14.24 -7.02
CA ASP A 72 -8.30 -13.96 -6.15
C ASP A 72 -8.10 -14.48 -4.72
N ASP A 73 -7.29 -15.53 -4.57
CA ASP A 73 -6.89 -16.15 -3.30
C ASP A 73 -5.56 -15.61 -2.76
N ALA A 74 -4.99 -14.59 -3.40
CA ALA A 74 -3.73 -14.01 -2.94
C ALA A 74 -3.87 -13.39 -1.54
N PRO A 75 -2.85 -13.54 -0.67
CA PRO A 75 -2.78 -12.84 0.60
C PRO A 75 -3.06 -11.35 0.46
N VAL A 76 -3.67 -10.74 1.49
CA VAL A 76 -4.07 -9.32 1.46
C VAL A 76 -2.89 -8.40 1.15
N LEU A 77 -1.70 -8.71 1.69
CA LEU A 77 -0.49 -7.93 1.42
C LEU A 77 -0.04 -8.05 -0.04
N ASP A 78 -0.16 -9.22 -0.66
CA ASP A 78 0.14 -9.42 -2.08
C ASP A 78 -0.85 -8.61 -2.95
N ARG A 79 -2.14 -8.64 -2.61
CA ARG A 79 -3.15 -7.82 -3.33
C ARG A 79 -2.85 -6.33 -3.23
N LEU A 80 -2.40 -5.85 -2.05
CA LEU A 80 -1.97 -4.47 -1.86
C LEU A 80 -0.71 -4.15 -2.67
N ALA A 81 0.29 -5.03 -2.66
CA ALA A 81 1.53 -4.88 -3.42
C ALA A 81 1.25 -4.80 -4.93
N ALA A 82 0.39 -5.68 -5.45
CA ALA A 82 -0.05 -5.68 -6.84
C ALA A 82 -0.81 -4.41 -7.21
N TYR A 83 -1.68 -3.92 -6.31
CA TYR A 83 -2.33 -2.63 -6.50
C TYR A 83 -1.33 -1.47 -6.63
N PHE A 84 -0.16 -1.56 -6.01
CA PHE A 84 0.94 -0.60 -6.15
C PHE A 84 2.02 -1.04 -7.17
N GLY A 85 1.64 -1.90 -8.13
CA GLY A 85 2.42 -2.19 -9.34
C GLY A 85 3.51 -3.26 -9.19
N ARG A 86 3.55 -3.97 -8.06
CA ARG A 86 4.45 -5.12 -7.88
C ARG A 86 3.87 -6.35 -8.57
N THR A 87 4.74 -7.22 -9.06
CA THR A 87 4.30 -8.53 -9.58
C THR A 87 4.26 -9.51 -8.43
N VAL A 88 3.14 -10.22 -8.28
CA VAL A 88 2.89 -11.20 -7.21
C VAL A 88 2.84 -12.62 -7.75
#